data_AF-A0A2G2K994-F1
#
_entry.id   AF-A0A2G2K994-F1
#
_cell.length_a   1.000
_cell.length_b   1.000
_cell.length_c   1.000
_cell.angle_alpha   90.00
_cell.angle_beta   90.00
_cell.angle_gamma   90.00
#
_symmetry.space_group_name_H-M   'P 1'
#
loop_
_entity.id
_entity.type
_entity.pdbx_description
1 polymer ?
#
loop_
_entity_poly.entity_id
_entity_poly.type
_entity_poly.pdbx_seq_one_letter_code
_entity_poly.pdbx_strand_id
1 'polypeptide(L)' 'GIPSLGQDVRKKRRTEIEYLNGHVSEQGRTLGIPTPFNDRIVQIVKDLGIGFESDPSHLKPLEEMLP' A
#
# COMPACT_ATOMS: atom_id res chain seq x y z
N GLY A 1 15.46 9.93 5.95
CA GLY A 1 14.45 9.85 7.03
C GLY A 1 13.42 8.80 6.68
N ILE A 2 12.64 8.32 7.65
CA ILE A 2 11.58 7.33 7.41
C ILE A 2 10.28 8.08 7.05
N PRO A 3 9.62 7.76 5.93
CA PRO A 3 8.36 8.39 5.55
C PRO A 3 7.25 8.13 6.58
N SER A 4 6.20 8.97 6.61
CA SER A 4 5.13 8.93 7.63
C SER A 4 4.52 7.53 7.81
N LEU A 5 4.13 6.87 6.72
CA LEU A 5 3.59 5.52 6.75
C LEU A 5 4.57 4.53 7.41
N GLY A 6 5.86 4.60 7.09
CA GLY A 6 6.88 3.75 7.71
C GLY A 6 7.07 4.04 9.21
N GLN A 7 6.81 5.27 9.65
CA GLN A 7 6.78 5.59 11.08
C GLN A 7 5.54 5.03 11.77
N ASP A 8 4.38 5.03 11.11
CA ASP A 8 3.16 4.46 11.66
C ASP A 8 3.27 2.95 11.85
N VAL A 9 3.85 2.25 10.87
CA VAL A 9 4.16 0.82 10.97
C VAL A 9 5.06 0.54 12.18
N ARG A 10 6.17 1.28 12.31
CA ARG A 10 7.10 1.14 13.45
C ARG A 10 6.46 1.45 14.81
N LYS A 11 5.51 2.39 14.85
CA LYS A 11 4.78 2.78 16.06
C LYS A 11 3.50 1.96 16.28
N LYS A 12 3.24 0.93 15.44
CA LYS A 12 2.04 0.09 15.47
C LYS A 12 0.73 0.88 15.41
N ARG A 13 0.72 1.95 14.61
CA ARG A 13 -0.45 2.78 14.34
C ARG A 13 -1.15 2.33 13.07
N ARG A 14 -2.43 2.68 12.95
CA ARG A 14 -3.15 2.55 11.69
C ARG A 14 -2.46 3.40 10.62
N THR A 15 -2.30 2.85 9.42
CA THR A 15 -1.71 3.57 8.28
C THR A 15 -2.77 4.36 7.52
N GLU A 16 -2.33 5.38 6.78
CA GLU A 16 -3.19 6.20 5.92
C GLU A 16 -3.30 5.66 4.48
N ILE A 17 -2.99 4.38 4.25
CA ILE A 17 -2.85 3.82 2.89
C ILE A 17 -4.11 3.99 2.02
N GLU A 18 -5.29 3.94 2.63
CA GLU A 18 -6.58 4.12 1.95
C GLU A 18 -6.78 5.55 1.43
N TYR A 19 -6.19 6.54 2.11
CA TYR A 19 -6.25 7.95 1.71
C TYR A 19 -5.10 8.37 0.80
N LEU A 20 -4.06 7.53 0.67
CA LEU A 20 -2.94 7.72 -0.24
C LEU A 20 -3.17 6.93 -1.53
N ASN A 21 -2.59 5.74 -1.64
CA ASN A 21 -2.74 4.88 -2.82
C ASN A 21 -4.20 4.50 -3.06
N GLY A 22 -5.01 4.34 -2.01
CA GLY A 22 -6.45 4.08 -2.14
C GLY A 22 -7.20 5.24 -2.80
N HIS A 23 -6.79 6.49 -2.56
CA HIS A 23 -7.37 7.65 -3.24
C HIS A 23 -7.00 7.65 -4.73
N VAL A 24 -5.75 7.35 -5.09
CA VAL A 24 -5.31 7.21 -6.49
C VAL A 24 -6.12 6.13 -7.20
N SER A 25 -6.31 4.98 -6.56
CA SER A 25 -7.14 3.89 -7.07
C SER A 25 -8.59 4.30 -7.31
N GLU A 26 -9.18 5.09 -6.41
CA GLU A 26 -10.55 5.59 -6.55
C GLU A 26 -10.69 6.59 -7.70
N GLN A 27 -9.71 7.49 -7.87
CA GLN A 27 -9.66 8.39 -9.01
C GLN A 27 -9.50 7.62 -10.33
N GLY A 28 -8.63 6.60 -10.34
CA GLY A 28 -8.46 5.70 -11.49
C GLY A 28 -9.77 5.04 -11.91
N ARG A 29 -10.51 4.46 -10.96
CA ARG A 29 -11.85 3.89 -11.20
C ARG A 29 -12.82 4.92 -11.78
N THR A 30 -12.85 6.13 -11.23
CA THR A 30 -13.74 7.21 -11.70
C THR A 30 -13.43 7.63 -13.13
N LEU A 31 -12.15 7.63 -13.52
CA LEU A 31 -11.68 8.03 -14.84
C LEU A 31 -11.57 6.87 -15.84
N GLY A 32 -11.85 5.63 -15.42
CA GLY A 32 -11.64 4.43 -16.24
C GLY A 32 -10.16 4.11 -16.52
N ILE A 33 -9.25 4.60 -15.69
CA ILE A 33 -7.80 4.39 -15.81
C ILE A 33 -7.37 3.30 -14.82
N PRO A 34 -6.83 2.16 -15.27
CA PRO A 34 -6.39 1.11 -14.37
C PRO A 34 -5.14 1.54 -13.58
N THR A 35 -5.16 1.28 -12.27
CA THR A 35 -4.07 1.62 -11.34
C THR A 35 -3.52 0.37 -10.61
N PRO A 36 -3.13 -0.69 -11.34
CA PRO A 36 -2.95 -2.03 -10.78
C PRO A 36 -1.92 -2.06 -9.63
N PHE A 37 -0.85 -1.28 -9.73
CA PHE A 37 0.15 -1.19 -8.66
C PHE A 37 -0.38 -0.52 -7.40
N ASN A 38 -1.17 0.56 -7.52
CA ASN A 38 -1.76 1.21 -6.34
C ASN A 38 -2.78 0.28 -5.67
N ASP A 39 -3.60 -0.41 -6.46
CA ASP A 39 -4.56 -1.39 -5.96
C ASP A 39 -3.85 -2.50 -5.20
N ARG A 40 -2.76 -3.04 -5.76
CA ARG A 40 -1.99 -4.10 -5.11
C ARG A 40 -1.31 -3.64 -3.83
N ILE A 41 -0.72 -2.44 -3.80
CA ILE A 41 -0.11 -1.89 -2.59
C ILE A 41 -1.16 -1.75 -1.47
N VAL A 42 -2.34 -1.19 -1.79
CA VAL A 42 -3.43 -1.05 -0.82
C VAL A 42 -3.84 -2.41 -0.28
N GLN A 43 -3.97 -3.42 -1.15
CA GLN A 43 -4.30 -4.78 -0.74
C GLN A 43 -3.24 -5.37 0.20
N ILE A 44 -1.95 -5.30 -0.16
CA ILE A 44 -0.86 -5.84 0.67
C ILE A 44 -0.90 -5.22 2.08
N VAL A 45 -1.01 -3.89 2.18
CA VAL A 45 -1.03 -3.21 3.49
C VAL A 45 -2.27 -3.57 4.30
N LYS A 46 -3.43 -3.78 3.63
CA LYS A 46 -4.66 -4.24 4.31
C LYS A 46 -4.52 -5.67 4.83
N ASP A 47 -3.97 -6.56 4.02
CA ASP A 47 -3.79 -7.98 4.38
C ASP A 47 -2.81 -8.15 5.55
N LEU A 48 -1.77 -7.30 5.61
CA LEU A 48 -0.82 -7.27 6.73
C LEU A 48 -1.42 -6.70 8.03
N GLY A 49 -2.45 -5.86 7.93
CA GLY A 49 -3.14 -5.29 9.08
C GLY A 49 -2.35 -4.20 9.83
N ILE A 50 -2.78 -3.88 11.05
CA ILE A 50 -2.16 -2.85 11.88
C ILE A 50 -0.95 -3.44 12.63
N GLY A 51 0.17 -2.73 12.60
CA GLY A 51 1.36 -3.11 13.39
C GLY A 51 2.15 -4.28 12.81
N PHE A 52 2.05 -4.53 11.51
CA PHE A 52 2.94 -5.43 10.79
C PHE A 52 4.41 -4.96 10.90
N GLU A 53 5.34 -5.90 10.78
CA GLU A 53 6.78 -5.58 10.77
C GLU A 53 7.24 -5.22 9.35
N SER A 54 8.20 -4.31 9.21
CA SER A 54 8.75 -4.00 7.89
C SER A 54 9.64 -5.15 7.41
N ASP A 55 9.14 -5.94 6.47
CA ASP A 55 9.84 -7.06 5.86
C ASP A 55 9.86 -6.91 4.31
N PRO A 56 11.02 -7.01 3.65
CA PRO A 56 11.13 -6.94 2.19
C PRO A 56 10.27 -7.99 1.45
N SER A 57 10.01 -9.15 2.07
CA SER A 57 9.18 -10.21 1.47
C SER A 57 7.74 -9.77 1.19
N HIS A 58 7.26 -8.71 1.85
CA HIS A 58 5.96 -8.10 1.55
C HIS A 58 5.89 -7.49 0.15
N LEU A 59 7.03 -7.26 -0.51
CA LEU A 59 7.11 -6.71 -1.86
C LEU A 59 7.03 -7.78 -2.96
N LYS A 60 7.21 -9.06 -2.63
CA LYS A 60 7.14 -10.16 -3.62
C LYS A 60 5.91 -10.09 -4.52
N PRO A 61 4.69 -9.83 -4.01
CA PRO A 61 3.52 -9.77 -4.87
C PRO A 61 3.48 -8.57 -5.82
N LEU A 62 4.34 -7.55 -5.62
CA LEU A 62 4.54 -6.45 -6.56
C LEU A 62 5.64 -6.77 -7.57
N GLU A 63 6.69 -7.47 -7.15
CA GLU A 63 7.77 -7.94 -8.03
C GLU A 63 7.22 -8.87 -9.12
N GLU A 64 6.28 -9.75 -8.76
CA GLU A 64 5.57 -10.64 -9.70
C GLU A 64 4.73 -9.90 -10.74
N MET A 65 4.45 -8.60 -10.55
CA MET A 65 3.71 -7.78 -11.52
C MET A 65 4.61 -7.05 -12.52
N LEU A 66 5.93 -7.09 -12.33
CA LEU A 66 6.87 -6.47 -13.24
C LEU A 66 6.93 -7.25 -14.57
N PRO A 67 7.07 -6.56 -15.71
CA PRO A 67 7.19 -7.19 -17.03
C PRO A 67 8.54 -7.91 -17.22
#